data_AF-A0A2D8BZ91-F1
#
_entry.id   AF-A0A2D8BZ91-F1
#
_cell.length_a   1.000
_cell.length_b   1.000
_cell.length_c   1.000
_cell.angle_alpha   90.00
_cell.angle_beta   90.00
_cell.angle_gamma   90.00
#
_symmetry.space_group_name_H-M   'P 1'
#
loop_
_entity.id
_entity.type
_entity.pdbx_description
1 polymer ?
#
loop_
_entity_poly.entity_id
_entity_poly.type
_entity_poly.pdbx_seq_one_letter_code
_entity_poly.pdbx_strand_id
1 'polypeptide(L)'
;MKGNERKAASIPHAEYEILRVLKSEVDLSELKERMTKIQVKNERDKKRQVTLNRRFDKAAENLWVVFDNMMEIRRKKLPESHPRYEASE
;
A
#
# COMPACT_ATOMS: atom_id res chain seq x y z
N MET A 1 30.44 -5.72 8.80
CA MET A 1 30.09 -4.30 9.01
C MET A 1 28.63 -4.10 8.61
N LYS A 2 27.70 -3.99 9.56
CA LYS A 2 26.26 -3.75 9.30
C LYS A 2 25.87 -2.46 10.00
N GLY A 3 25.96 -1.31 9.32
CA GLY A 3 25.81 -0.01 10.01
C GLY A 3 25.24 1.14 9.19
N ASN A 4 25.14 1.04 7.86
CA ASN A 4 24.71 2.16 7.03
C ASN A 4 23.56 1.84 6.04
N GLU A 5 23.12 0.58 5.94
CA GLU A 5 22.10 0.14 4.95
C GLU A 5 20.69 0.72 5.17
N ARG A 6 20.46 1.42 6.30
CA ARG A 6 19.15 1.97 6.69
C ARG A 6 19.10 3.50 6.81
N LYS A 7 20.20 4.21 6.55
CA LYS A 7 20.19 5.68 6.59
C LYS A 7 19.60 6.22 5.28
N ALA A 8 18.85 7.32 5.35
CA ALA A 8 18.28 8.00 4.19
C ALA A 8 19.39 8.52 3.24
N ALA A 9 19.91 7.64 2.39
CA ALA A 9 21.03 7.90 1.49
C ALA A 9 20.67 8.83 0.32
N SER A 10 19.40 8.86 -0.05
CA SER A 10 18.86 9.73 -1.10
C SER A 10 17.35 9.92 -0.90
N ILE A 11 16.76 10.92 -1.55
CA ILE A 11 15.30 11.11 -1.53
C ILE A 11 14.56 9.85 -2.04
N PRO A 12 14.92 9.24 -3.19
CA PRO A 12 14.27 8.01 -3.66
C PRO A 12 14.37 6.83 -2.69
N HIS A 13 15.50 6.68 -1.99
CA HIS A 13 15.66 5.65 -0.96
C HIS A 13 14.71 5.90 0.23
N ALA A 14 14.66 7.13 0.74
CA ALA A 14 13.75 7.48 1.82
C ALA A 14 12.28 7.28 1.41
N GLU A 15 11.89 7.70 0.21
CA GLU A 15 10.54 7.48 -0.33
C GLU A 15 10.21 5.99 -0.45
N TYR A 16 11.14 5.15 -0.91
CA TYR A 16 10.95 3.70 -0.98
C TYR A 16 10.65 3.10 0.39
N GLU A 17 11.45 3.44 1.41
CA GLU A 17 11.26 2.91 2.76
C GLU A 17 9.96 3.41 3.40
N ILE A 18 9.58 4.69 3.19
CA ILE A 18 8.31 5.23 3.66
C ILE A 18 7.13 4.50 3.00
N LEU A 19 7.14 4.33 1.68
CA LEU A 19 6.08 3.62 0.96
C LEU A 19 5.98 2.15 1.41
N ARG A 20 7.12 1.50 1.66
CA ARG A 20 7.18 0.12 2.15
C ARG A 20 6.48 0.00 3.51
N VAL A 21 6.79 0.90 4.44
CA VAL A 21 6.17 0.94 5.78
C VAL A 21 4.66 1.20 5.66
N LEU A 22 4.27 2.22 4.89
CA LEU A 22 2.85 2.52 4.66
C LEU A 22 2.10 1.31 4.10
N LYS A 23 2.67 0.60 3.11
CA LYS A 23 2.03 -0.57 2.52
C LYS A 23 1.93 -1.75 3.49
N SER A 24 2.89 -1.93 4.40
CA SER A 24 2.87 -3.05 5.36
C SER A 24 2.08 -2.81 6.63
N GLU A 25 1.97 -1.55 7.06
CA GLU A 25 1.41 -1.20 8.38
C GLU A 25 0.02 -0.54 8.32
N VAL A 26 -0.41 -0.04 7.15
CA VAL A 26 -1.73 0.58 7.02
C VAL A 26 -2.82 -0.47 7.11
N ASP A 27 -3.64 -0.37 8.16
CA ASP A 27 -4.91 -1.08 8.29
C ASP A 27 -6.07 -0.19 7.82
N LEU A 28 -6.89 -0.72 6.90
CA LEU A 28 -8.07 -0.05 6.36
C LEU A 28 -9.39 -0.62 6.92
N SER A 29 -9.34 -1.53 7.88
CA SER A 29 -10.51 -2.23 8.43
C SER A 29 -11.57 -1.27 8.99
N GLU A 30 -11.15 -0.34 9.86
CA GLU A 30 -12.04 0.67 10.46
C GLU A 30 -12.64 1.59 9.39
N LEU A 31 -11.82 2.05 8.44
CA LEU A 31 -12.28 2.90 7.35
C LEU A 31 -13.29 2.17 6.46
N LYS A 32 -13.03 0.90 6.14
CA LYS A 32 -13.96 0.04 5.38
C LYS A 32 -15.28 -0.05 6.11
N GLU A 33 -15.25 -0.37 7.41
CA GLU A 33 -16.47 -0.48 8.21
C GLU A 33 -17.26 0.83 8.18
N ARG A 34 -16.60 1.97 8.44
CA ARG A 34 -17.25 3.29 8.41
C ARG A 34 -17.88 3.63 7.06
N MET A 35 -17.23 3.24 5.96
CA MET A 35 -17.68 3.59 4.62
C MET A 35 -18.71 2.63 4.03
N THR A 36 -18.74 1.37 4.49
CA THR A 36 -19.58 0.34 3.88
C THR A 36 -20.71 -0.12 4.79
N LYS A 37 -20.56 -0.09 6.12
CA LYS A 37 -21.54 -0.65 7.06
C LYS A 37 -22.83 0.16 7.04
N ILE A 38 -23.93 -0.51 6.69
CA ILE A 38 -25.28 0.04 6.74
C ILE A 38 -26.19 -0.87 7.57
N GLN A 39 -27.26 -0.29 8.12
CA GLN A 39 -28.29 -1.09 8.78
C GLN A 39 -29.06 -1.91 7.73
N VAL A 40 -28.97 -3.23 7.82
CA VAL A 40 -29.68 -4.15 6.92
C VAL A 40 -31.07 -4.42 7.45
N LYS A 41 -32.11 -3.99 6.73
CA LYS A 41 -33.52 -4.26 7.09
C LYS A 41 -34.22 -5.19 6.10
N ASN A 42 -33.71 -5.31 4.90
CA ASN A 42 -34.30 -6.09 3.82
C ASN A 42 -33.21 -6.62 2.86
N GLU A 43 -33.64 -7.36 1.84
CA GLU A 43 -32.73 -7.99 0.88
C GLU A 43 -32.07 -7.01 -0.09
N ARG A 44 -32.69 -5.85 -0.34
CA ARG A 44 -32.08 -4.77 -1.11
C ARG A 44 -30.90 -4.17 -0.35
N ASP A 45 -31.01 -4.00 0.96
CA ASP A 45 -29.92 -3.49 1.80
C ASP A 45 -28.75 -4.47 1.83
N LYS A 46 -28.99 -5.79 1.88
CA LYS A 46 -27.91 -6.79 1.77
C LYS A 46 -27.15 -6.65 0.46
N LYS A 47 -27.85 -6.56 -0.67
CA LYS A 47 -27.21 -6.36 -1.99
C LYS A 47 -26.41 -5.05 -2.04
N ARG A 48 -26.95 -3.98 -1.44
CA ARG A 48 -26.26 -2.69 -1.32
C ARG A 48 -24.99 -2.80 -0.49
N GLN A 49 -25.04 -3.44 0.68
CA GLN A 49 -23.88 -3.69 1.55
C GLN A 49 -22.77 -4.45 0.80
N VAL A 50 -23.12 -5.50 0.05
CA VAL A 50 -22.16 -6.24 -0.80
C VAL A 50 -21.53 -5.33 -1.86
N THR A 51 -22.33 -4.50 -2.50
CA THR A 51 -21.85 -3.54 -3.52
C THR A 51 -20.88 -2.51 -2.92
N LEU A 52 -21.19 -2.00 -1.73
CA LEU A 52 -20.32 -1.05 -1.02
C LEU A 52 -18.97 -1.70 -0.67
N ASN A 53 -18.99 -2.93 -0.11
CA ASN A 53 -17.77 -3.68 0.19
C ASN A 53 -16.92 -3.89 -1.07
N ARG A 54 -17.52 -4.37 -2.17
CA ARG A 54 -16.81 -4.59 -3.43
C ARG A 54 -16.16 -3.33 -3.98
N ARG A 55 -16.85 -2.18 -3.89
CA ARG A 55 -16.31 -0.89 -4.35
C ARG A 55 -15.13 -0.44 -3.49
N PHE A 56 -15.23 -0.58 -2.18
CA PHE A 56 -14.14 -0.25 -1.26
C PHE A 56 -12.92 -1.12 -1.53
N ASP A 57 -13.12 -2.44 -1.60
CA ASP A 57 -12.05 -3.41 -1.86
C ASP A 57 -11.37 -3.12 -3.20
N LYS A 58 -12.15 -2.85 -4.24
CA LYS A 58 -11.57 -2.50 -5.54
C LYS A 58 -10.79 -1.18 -5.53
N ALA A 59 -11.27 -0.19 -4.79
CA ALA A 59 -10.56 1.08 -4.63
C ALA A 59 -9.23 0.89 -3.89
N ALA A 60 -9.22 0.09 -2.81
CA ALA A 60 -8.01 -0.26 -2.07
C ALA A 60 -7.01 -1.02 -2.95
N GLU A 61 -7.46 -2.03 -3.70
CA GLU A 61 -6.62 -2.73 -4.68
C GLU A 61 -5.97 -1.77 -5.68
N ASN A 62 -6.76 -0.85 -6.25
CA ASN A 62 -6.25 0.10 -7.22
C ASN A 62 -5.18 1.03 -6.62
N LEU A 63 -5.37 1.48 -5.37
CA LEU A 63 -4.36 2.26 -4.66
C LEU A 63 -3.10 1.43 -4.39
N TRP A 64 -3.23 0.16 -4.03
CA TRP A 64 -2.05 -0.70 -3.85
C TRP A 64 -1.24 -0.87 -5.12
N VAL A 65 -1.88 -0.98 -6.28
CA VAL A 65 -1.19 -1.00 -7.58
C VAL A 65 -0.43 0.32 -7.82
N VAL A 66 -1.03 1.47 -7.47
CA VAL A 66 -0.34 2.76 -7.57
C VAL A 66 0.89 2.81 -6.65
N PHE A 67 0.76 2.33 -5.41
CA PHE A 67 1.87 2.25 -4.46
C PHE A 67 2.99 1.36 -4.98
N ASP A 68 2.65 0.18 -5.54
CA ASP A 68 3.63 -0.73 -6.13
C ASP A 68 4.39 -0.09 -7.29
N ASN A 69 3.68 0.57 -8.20
CA ASN A 69 4.31 1.28 -9.31
C ASN A 69 5.25 2.39 -8.81
N MET A 70 4.84 3.15 -7.79
CA MET A 70 5.70 4.16 -7.17
C MET A 70 6.94 3.54 -6.52
N MET A 71 6.77 2.43 -5.80
CA MET A 71 7.85 1.71 -5.15
C MET A 71 8.83 1.14 -6.18
N GLU A 72 8.37 0.52 -7.27
CA GLU A 72 9.23 -0.04 -8.31
C GLU A 72 10.12 1.02 -8.97
N ILE A 73 9.59 2.21 -9.24
CA ILE A 73 10.38 3.33 -9.79
C ILE A 73 11.53 3.72 -8.84
N ARG A 74 11.28 3.67 -7.53
CA ARG A 74 12.27 4.03 -6.49
C ARG A 74 13.22 2.88 -6.19
N ARG A 75 12.76 1.64 -6.30
CA ARG A 75 13.54 0.41 -6.13
C ARG A 75 14.77 0.41 -7.05
N LYS A 76 14.59 0.82 -8.30
CA LYS A 76 15.67 0.97 -9.29
C LYS A 76 16.72 2.03 -8.94
N LYS A 77 16.44 2.90 -7.97
CA LYS A 77 17.32 3.98 -7.50
C LYS A 77 17.88 3.72 -6.09
N LEU A 78 17.68 2.51 -5.57
CA LEU A 78 18.25 2.12 -4.30
C LEU A 78 19.78 2.07 -4.41
N PRO A 79 20.51 2.38 -3.32
CA PRO A 79 21.96 2.19 -3.32
C PRO A 79 22.29 0.69 -3.38
N GLU A 80 23.43 0.31 -3.96
CA GLU A 80 23.88 -1.08 -4.08
C GLU A 80 23.94 -1.83 -2.73
N SER A 81 24.21 -1.08 -1.65
CA SER A 81 24.22 -1.62 -0.28
C SER A 81 22.83 -1.91 0.29
N HIS A 82 21.75 -1.53 -0.39
CA HIS A 82 20.40 -1.77 0.08
C HIS A 82 20.00 -3.24 -0.12
N PRO A 83 19.38 -3.93 0.87
CA PRO A 83 19.03 -5.34 0.75
C PRO A 83 18.05 -5.70 -0.39
N ARG A 84 17.36 -4.70 -0.93
CA ARG A 84 16.39 -4.83 -2.04
C ARG A 84 16.87 -4.17 -3.34
N TYR A 85 18.15 -3.82 -3.41
CA TYR A 85 18.76 -3.42 -4.67
C TYR A 85 18.79 -4.64 -5.59
N GLU A 86 18.10 -4.56 -6.72
CA GLU A 86 18.30 -5.47 -7.83
C GLU A 86 19.17 -4.74 -8.85
N ALA A 87 20.34 -5.30 -9.15
CA ALA A 87 21.16 -4.81 -10.24
C ALA A 87 20.31 -4.91 -11.52
N SER A 88 20.00 -3.76 -12.12
CA SER A 88 19.38 -3.73 -13.43
C SER A 88 20.39 -4.24 -14.45
N GLU A 89 20.19 -5.46 -14.96
CA GLU A 89 20.82 -5.96 -16.20
C GLU A 89 20.44 -5.09 -17.41
#